data_AF-A0A6B0ZKL1-F1
#
_entry.id   AF-A0A6B0ZKL1-F1
#
_cell.length_a   1.000
_cell.length_b   1.000
_cell.length_c   1.000
_cell.angle_alpha   90.00
_cell.angle_beta   90.00
_cell.angle_gamma   90.00
#
_symmetry.space_group_name_H-M   'P 1'
#
loop_
_entity.id
_entity.type
_entity.pdbx_description
1 polymer ?
#
loop_
_entity_poly.entity_id
_entity_poly.type
_entity_poly.pdbx_seq_one_letter_code
_entity_poly.pdbx_strand_id
1 'polypeptide(L)'
;MGMTSLDFGAAARSLARASHLRDLVVPVFASPPSRPDLDRSIRRRNGSPVVSIRLRGRPRGAVLADMIEGIVVANYLEGARADLVRSALWLAIDGDADAGELTLRTEIVATAPPPPVPTEAAAA
;
A
#
# COMPACT_ATOMS: atom_id res chain seq x y z
N MET A 1 5.53 13.06 -6.93
CA MET A 1 4.38 12.45 -7.63
C MET A 1 3.26 12.18 -6.63
N GLY A 2 1.99 12.33 -7.02
CA GLY A 2 0.84 12.02 -6.18
C GLY A 2 0.55 10.52 -6.11
N MET A 3 -0.44 10.12 -5.31
CA MET A 3 -0.89 8.72 -5.20
C MET A 3 -1.75 8.33 -6.43
N THR A 4 -1.42 7.23 -7.10
CA THR A 4 -2.29 6.65 -8.15
C THR A 4 -3.33 5.69 -7.55
N SER A 5 -4.38 5.34 -8.30
CA SER A 5 -5.37 4.35 -7.85
C SER A 5 -4.77 2.95 -7.65
N LEU A 6 -3.80 2.56 -8.48
CA LEU A 6 -3.10 1.28 -8.35
C LEU A 6 -2.23 1.26 -7.09
N ASP A 7 -1.46 2.33 -6.84
CA ASP A 7 -0.67 2.48 -5.62
C ASP A 7 -1.56 2.44 -4.37
N PHE A 8 -2.69 3.14 -4.41
CA PHE A 8 -3.66 3.15 -3.31
C PHE A 8 -4.20 1.75 -3.02
N GLY A 9 -4.58 1.00 -4.06
CA GLY A 9 -5.04 -0.38 -3.92
C GLY A 9 -3.95 -1.35 -3.46
N ALA A 10 -2.69 -1.14 -3.84
CA ALA A 10 -1.55 -1.92 -3.36
C ALA A 10 -1.30 -1.65 -1.87
N ALA A 11 -1.22 -0.37 -1.47
CA ALA A 11 -1.07 0.04 -0.08
C ALA A 11 -2.21 -0.50 0.80
N ALA A 12 -3.46 -0.44 0.32
CA ALA A 12 -4.61 -0.98 1.05
C ALA A 12 -4.48 -2.48 1.33
N ARG A 13 -4.01 -3.26 0.34
CA ARG A 13 -3.77 -4.71 0.50
C ARG A 13 -2.63 -5.00 1.46
N SER A 14 -1.54 -4.24 1.38
CA SER A 14 -0.41 -4.34 2.33
C SER A 14 -0.87 -4.11 3.76
N LEU A 15 -1.58 -3.02 3.99
CA LEU A 15 -2.13 -2.64 5.29
C LEU A 15 -3.16 -3.66 5.81
N ALA A 16 -4.01 -4.21 4.94
CA ALA A 16 -4.97 -5.25 5.32
C ALA A 16 -4.25 -6.51 5.83
N ARG A 17 -3.22 -6.98 5.12
CA ARG A 17 -2.41 -8.13 5.56
C ARG A 17 -1.75 -7.85 6.91
N ALA A 18 -1.09 -6.70 7.05
CA ALA A 18 -0.40 -6.33 8.29
C ALA A 18 -1.37 -6.17 9.49
N SER A 19 -2.60 -5.72 9.23
CA SER A 19 -3.65 -5.58 10.24
C SER A 19 -4.22 -6.93 10.67
N HIS A 20 -4.48 -7.85 9.72
CA HIS A 20 -4.94 -9.21 10.04
C HIS A 20 -3.93 -9.97 10.90
N LEU A 21 -2.62 -9.85 10.61
CA LEU A 21 -1.56 -10.45 11.43
C LEU A 21 -1.51 -9.95 12.88
N ARG A 22 -2.27 -8.90 13.19
CA ARG A 22 -2.33 -8.24 14.50
C ARG A 22 -3.74 -8.26 15.10
N ASP A 23 -4.63 -9.07 14.54
CA ASP A 23 -6.04 -9.18 14.95
C ASP A 23 -6.78 -7.83 14.98
N LEU A 24 -6.43 -6.91 14.07
CA LEU A 24 -7.08 -5.61 13.94
C LEU A 24 -8.24 -5.67 12.94
N VAL A 25 -9.31 -4.90 13.22
CA VAL A 25 -10.38 -4.64 12.27
C VAL A 25 -9.83 -3.86 11.08
N VAL A 26 -9.99 -4.40 9.88
CA VAL A 26 -9.56 -3.74 8.64
C VAL A 26 -10.68 -2.85 8.10
N PRO A 27 -10.47 -1.53 7.99
CA PRO A 27 -11.45 -0.66 7.37
C PRO A 27 -11.49 -0.87 5.86
N VAL A 28 -12.67 -0.63 5.27
CA VAL A 28 -12.77 -0.48 3.82
C VAL A 28 -12.19 0.87 3.42
N PHE A 29 -11.12 0.85 2.61
CA PHE A 29 -10.54 2.06 2.06
C PHE A 29 -11.26 2.51 0.79
N ALA A 30 -11.65 3.79 0.74
CA ALA A 30 -12.34 4.40 -0.38
C ALA A 30 -11.72 5.75 -0.76
N SER A 31 -12.01 6.22 -1.97
CA SER A 31 -11.59 7.54 -2.45
C SER A 31 -12.58 8.04 -3.52
N PRO A 32 -12.99 9.32 -3.51
CA PRO A 32 -12.70 10.36 -2.52
C PRO A 32 -13.69 10.31 -1.32
N PRO A 33 -13.52 11.16 -0.29
CA PRO A 33 -14.55 11.39 0.72
C PRO A 33 -15.80 12.02 0.08
N SER A 34 -16.99 11.72 0.62
CA SER A 34 -18.25 12.32 0.18
C SER A 34 -18.29 13.85 0.38
N ARG A 35 -17.40 14.36 1.24
CA ARG A 35 -17.22 15.77 1.56
C ARG A 35 -15.87 16.24 1.00
N PRO A 36 -15.85 17.10 -0.05
CA PRO A 36 -14.62 17.45 -0.77
C PRO A 36 -13.65 18.30 0.05
N ASP A 37 -14.13 18.92 1.12
CA ASP A 37 -13.38 19.71 2.12
C ASP A 37 -12.54 18.84 3.07
N LEU A 38 -12.76 17.52 3.10
CA LEU A 38 -12.05 16.62 3.99
C LEU A 38 -10.88 15.92 3.30
N ASP A 39 -9.75 15.81 4.02
CA ASP A 39 -8.62 14.98 3.61
C ASP A 39 -8.86 13.50 3.86
N ARG A 40 -9.48 13.18 5.01
CA ARG A 40 -9.94 11.85 5.38
C ARG A 40 -11.27 11.93 6.11
N SER A 41 -12.08 10.89 5.98
CA SER A 41 -13.30 10.71 6.76
C SER A 41 -13.45 9.25 7.16
N ILE A 42 -14.03 9.00 8.33
CA ILE A 42 -14.39 7.65 8.79
C ILE A 42 -15.90 7.57 8.99
N ARG A 43 -16.53 6.53 8.47
CA ARG A 43 -17.94 6.19 8.72
C ARG A 43 -18.03 4.75 9.20
N ARG A 44 -18.90 4.47 10.17
CA ARG A 44 -19.18 3.11 10.61
C ARG A 44 -20.51 2.68 10.02
N ARG A 45 -20.51 1.71 9.10
CA ARG A 45 -21.72 1.17 8.46
C ARG A 45 -21.85 -0.30 8.84
N ASN A 46 -22.94 -0.66 9.51
CA ASN A 46 -23.22 -2.04 9.94
C ASN A 46 -22.05 -2.68 10.71
N GLY A 47 -21.36 -1.91 11.57
CA GLY A 47 -20.20 -2.38 12.33
C GLY A 47 -18.86 -2.29 11.60
N SER A 48 -18.84 -2.18 10.28
CA SER A 48 -17.60 -2.08 9.50
C SER A 48 -17.17 -0.62 9.29
N PRO A 49 -15.92 -0.25 9.66
CA PRO A 49 -15.40 1.08 9.40
C PRO A 49 -15.06 1.26 7.92
N VAL A 50 -15.43 2.41 7.36
CA VAL A 50 -15.10 2.85 6.01
C VAL A 50 -14.28 4.12 6.12
N VAL A 51 -13.05 4.09 5.62
CA VAL A 51 -12.12 5.22 5.61
C VAL A 51 -12.03 5.75 4.19
N SER A 52 -12.56 6.95 3.95
CA SER A 52 -12.49 7.61 2.64
C SER A 52 -11.41 8.69 2.64
N ILE A 53 -10.53 8.71 1.63
CA ILE A 53 -9.32 9.56 1.60
C ILE A 53 -9.24 10.34 0.28
N ARG A 54 -8.83 11.61 0.37
CA ARG A 54 -8.61 12.48 -0.78
C ARG A 54 -7.23 12.20 -1.38
N LEU A 55 -7.17 11.82 -2.65
CA LEU A 55 -5.91 11.57 -3.36
C LEU A 55 -5.39 12.79 -4.13
N ARG A 56 -6.30 13.55 -4.74
CA ARG A 56 -5.94 14.67 -5.63
C ARG A 56 -5.28 15.81 -4.87
N GLY A 57 -4.14 16.27 -5.40
CA GLY A 57 -3.36 17.38 -4.83
C GLY A 57 -2.65 17.03 -3.52
N ARG A 58 -2.59 15.75 -3.14
CA ARG A 58 -1.93 15.30 -1.91
C ARG A 58 -0.67 14.49 -2.21
N PRO A 59 0.42 14.71 -1.45
CA PRO A 59 1.61 13.90 -1.59
C PRO A 59 1.33 12.47 -1.12
N ARG A 60 2.00 11.50 -1.75
CA ARG A 60 1.84 10.06 -1.45
C ARG A 60 1.96 9.76 0.06
N GLY A 61 2.96 10.33 0.72
CA GLY A 61 3.18 10.14 2.16
C GLY A 61 2.01 10.58 3.03
N ALA A 62 1.33 11.68 2.67
CA ALA A 62 0.17 12.15 3.44
C ALA A 62 -1.05 11.23 3.25
N VAL A 63 -1.23 10.66 2.06
CA VAL A 63 -2.28 9.66 1.81
C VAL A 63 -2.01 8.40 2.62
N LEU A 64 -0.78 7.89 2.61
CA LEU A 64 -0.38 6.70 3.38
C LEU A 64 -0.57 6.93 4.89
N ALA A 65 -0.17 8.09 5.40
CA ALA A 65 -0.40 8.47 6.79
C ALA A 65 -1.89 8.46 7.15
N ASP A 66 -2.76 8.98 6.29
CA ASP A 66 -4.21 8.94 6.50
C ASP A 66 -4.80 7.52 6.44
N MET A 67 -4.23 6.62 5.63
CA MET A 67 -4.62 5.21 5.59
C MET A 67 -4.28 4.50 6.91
N ILE A 68 -3.05 4.71 7.40
CA ILE A 68 -2.57 4.15 8.66
C ILE A 68 -3.39 4.69 9.83
N GLU A 69 -3.58 6.00 9.90
CA GLU A 69 -4.36 6.62 10.97
C GLU A 69 -5.84 6.18 10.91
N GLY A 70 -6.35 5.89 9.71
CA GLY A 70 -7.66 5.25 9.53
C GLY A 70 -7.80 3.93 10.26
N ILE A 71 -6.76 3.08 10.26
CA ILE A 71 -6.75 1.79 10.99
C ILE A 71 -6.67 2.03 12.49
N VAL A 72 -5.80 2.94 12.94
CA VAL A 72 -5.63 3.29 14.36
C VAL A 72 -6.96 3.76 14.95
N VAL A 73 -7.63 4.71 14.29
CA VAL A 73 -8.92 5.28 14.74
C VAL A 73 -10.07 4.29 14.60
N ALA A 74 -10.06 3.42 13.58
CA ALA A 74 -11.07 2.38 13.42
C ALA A 74 -11.06 1.39 14.60
N ASN A 75 -9.87 1.11 15.15
CA ASN A 75 -9.62 0.14 16.21
C ASN A 75 -9.50 0.77 17.61
N TYR A 76 -9.73 2.08 17.76
CA TYR A 76 -9.63 2.79 19.04
C TYR A 76 -8.27 2.57 19.74
N LEU A 77 -7.19 2.57 18.97
CA LEU A 77 -5.85 2.36 19.51
C LEU A 77 -5.32 3.67 20.09
N GLU A 78 -4.72 3.58 21.28
CA GLU A 78 -4.17 4.73 22.01
C GLU A 78 -2.79 4.43 22.60
N GLY A 79 -2.07 5.49 22.96
CA GLY A 79 -0.75 5.42 23.61
C GLY A 79 0.27 4.56 22.88
N ALA A 80 1.10 3.84 23.63
CA ALA A 80 2.18 3.01 23.09
C ALA A 80 1.70 1.95 22.09
N ARG A 81 0.48 1.41 22.26
CA ARG A 81 -0.08 0.44 21.32
C ARG A 81 -0.34 1.07 19.96
N ALA A 82 -0.84 2.30 19.92
CA ALA A 82 -1.03 3.02 18.67
C ALA A 82 0.31 3.24 17.94
N ASP A 83 1.36 3.62 18.67
CA ASP A 83 2.68 3.90 18.09
C ASP A 83 3.36 2.65 17.52
N LEU A 84 3.25 1.52 18.22
CA LEU A 84 3.73 0.22 17.72
C LEU A 84 2.99 -0.22 16.46
N VAL A 85 1.66 -0.03 16.42
CA VAL A 85 0.86 -0.36 15.23
C VAL A 85 1.20 0.56 14.07
N ARG A 86 1.33 1.88 14.28
CA ARG A 86 1.77 2.82 13.23
C ARG A 86 3.10 2.41 12.63
N SER A 87 4.08 2.11 13.47
CA SER A 87 5.42 1.69 13.05
C SER A 87 5.36 0.41 12.20
N ALA A 88 4.60 -0.57 12.66
CA ALA A 88 4.41 -1.83 11.95
C ALA A 88 3.71 -1.66 10.59
N LEU A 89 2.71 -0.80 10.49
CA LEU A 89 1.98 -0.56 9.26
C LEU A 89 2.82 0.20 8.22
N TRP A 90 3.69 1.11 8.66
CA TRP A 90 4.69 1.75 7.78
C TRP A 90 5.66 0.72 7.20
N LEU A 91 6.23 -0.15 8.03
CA LEU A 91 7.14 -1.21 7.57
C LEU A 91 6.50 -2.15 6.53
N ALA A 92 5.21 -2.43 6.67
CA ALA A 92 4.48 -3.27 5.71
C ALA A 92 4.39 -2.62 4.33
N ILE A 93 4.13 -1.31 4.28
CA ILE A 93 4.04 -0.56 3.02
C ILE A 93 5.40 -0.49 2.33
N ASP A 94 6.47 -0.25 3.09
CA ASP A 94 7.82 -0.15 2.54
C ASP A 94 8.31 -1.50 2.00
N GLY A 95 8.09 -2.60 2.74
CA GLY A 95 8.51 -3.94 2.30
C GLY A 95 7.81 -4.46 1.04
N ASP A 96 6.55 -4.06 0.79
CA ASP A 96 5.84 -4.40 -0.45
C ASP A 96 6.32 -3.55 -1.64
N ALA A 97 6.78 -2.32 -1.41
CA ALA A 97 7.38 -1.50 -2.46
C ALA A 97 8.69 -2.12 -2.96
N ASP A 98 9.52 -2.60 -2.04
CA ASP A 98 10.78 -3.28 -2.36
C ASP A 98 10.54 -4.61 -3.10
N ALA A 99 9.57 -5.41 -2.65
CA ALA A 99 9.20 -6.66 -3.31
C ALA A 99 8.64 -6.43 -4.73
N GLY A 100 7.85 -5.36 -4.92
CA GLY A 100 7.34 -4.96 -6.22
C GLY A 100 8.43 -4.51 -7.19
N GLU A 101 9.42 -3.73 -6.72
CA GLU A 101 10.55 -3.30 -7.55
C GLU A 101 11.43 -4.49 -7.97
N LEU A 102 11.67 -5.45 -7.06
CA LEU A 102 12.41 -6.68 -7.36
C LEU A 102 11.69 -7.57 -8.39
N THR A 103 10.36 -7.65 -8.31
CA THR A 103 9.54 -8.43 -9.26
C THR A 103 9.61 -7.81 -10.66
N LEU A 104 9.42 -6.49 -10.78
CA LEU A 104 9.51 -5.78 -12.06
C LEU A 104 10.90 -5.89 -12.70
N ARG A 105 11.98 -5.82 -11.91
CA ARG A 105 13.34 -6.03 -12.42
C ARG A 105 13.54 -7.44 -12.98
N THR A 106 12.93 -8.45 -12.35
CA THR A 106 13.04 -9.84 -12.80
C THR A 106 12.27 -10.06 -14.10
N GLU A 107 11.09 -9.47 -14.25
CA GLU A 107 10.28 -9.58 -15.46
C GLU A 107 10.93 -8.89 -16.68
N ILE A 108 11.58 -7.74 -16.49
CA ILE A 108 12.31 -7.04 -17.58
C ILE A 108 13.50 -7.86 -18.09
N VAL A 109 14.21 -8.57 -17.20
CA VAL A 109 15.32 -9.45 -17.60
C VAL A 109 14.82 -10.67 -18.37
N ALA A 110 13.67 -11.23 -17.97
CA ALA A 110 13.11 -12.43 -18.60
C ALA A 110 12.59 -12.22 -20.03
N THR A 111 12.27 -10.98 -20.43
CA THR A 111 11.80 -10.66 -21.79
C THR A 111 12.92 -10.36 -22.79
N ALA A 112 14.18 -10.28 -22.36
CA ALA A 112 15.29 -10.15 -23.30
C ALA A 112 15.50 -11.50 -24.01
N PRO A 113 15.47 -11.56 -25.37
CA PRO A 113 15.84 -12.79 -26.07
C PRO A 113 17.24 -13.20 -25.62
N PRO A 114 17.51 -14.50 -25.41
CA PRO A 114 18.84 -14.96 -25.02
C PRO A 114 19.86 -14.42 -26.03
N PRO A 115 21.03 -13.92 -25.57
CA PRO A 115 22.07 -13.47 -26.50
C PRO A 115 22.36 -14.60 -27.48
N PRO A 116 22.50 -14.33 -28.79
CA PRO A 116 22.78 -15.37 -29.76
C PRO A 116 24.06 -16.09 -29.33
N VAL A 117 23.93 -17.39 -29.09
CA VAL A 117 25.08 -18.24 -28.74
C VAL A 117 26.08 -18.10 -29.89
N PRO A 118 27.34 -17.68 -29.65
CA PRO A 118 28.32 -17.66 -30.71
C PRO A 118 28.55 -19.11 -31.14
N THR A 119 28.07 -19.45 -32.34
CA THR A 119 28.42 -20.70 -33.00
C THR A 119 29.91 -20.62 -33.32
N GLU A 120 30.72 -21.20 -32.45
CA GLU A 120 32.14 -21.41 -32.71
C GLU A 120 32.22 -22.34 -33.92
N ALA A 121 32.61 -21.76 -35.05
CA ALA A 121 32.82 -22.46 -36.30
C ALA A 121 33.95 -23.47 -36.08
N ALA A 122 33.57 -24.75 -35.99
CA ALA A 122 34.50 -25.86 -36.05
C ALA A 122 35.19 -25.84 -37.43
N ALA A 123 36.41 -25.33 -37.47
CA ALA A 123 37.34 -25.54 -38.58
C ALA A 123 38.09 -26.85 -38.32
N ALA A 124 37.86 -27.83 -39.19
CA ALA A 124 38.73 -28.96 -39.46
C ALA A 124 38.69 -29.24 -40.97
#